data_AF-A0A7S4QS99-F1
#
_entry.id   AF-A0A7S4QS99-F1
#
_cell.length_a   1.000
_cell.length_b   1.000
_cell.length_c   1.000
_cell.angle_alpha   90.00
_cell.angle_beta   90.00
_cell.angle_gamma   90.00
#
_symmetry.space_group_name_H-M   'P 1'
#
loop_
_entity.id
_entity.type
_entity.pdbx_description
1 polymer ?
#
loop_
_entity_poly.entity_id
_entity_poly.type
_entity_poly.pdbx_seq_one_letter_code
_entity_poly.pdbx_strand_id
1 'polypeptide(L)'
;DGNFCAGDEEEFGELCYKKCSLLTAGVYPYRVSAWECCKHPGACTEDYRISFKICGGFGVSGNEVGGGCPHSKGACLKNEEIWGNLCYKRCAMITYEVLTVRAGPATC
;
A
#
# COMPACT_ATOMS: atom_id res chain seq x y z
N ASP A 1 -5.98 0.91 -12.61
CA ASP A 1 -7.04 0.42 -11.69
C ASP A 1 -7.51 1.48 -10.68
N GLY A 2 -6.99 2.71 -10.71
CA GLY A 2 -7.46 3.81 -9.85
C GLY A 2 -7.13 3.65 -8.35
N ASN A 3 -6.27 2.69 -7.99
CA ASN A 3 -5.97 2.36 -6.60
C ASN A 3 -4.66 3.05 -6.15
N PHE A 4 -4.69 3.71 -5.00
CA PHE A 4 -3.60 4.57 -4.49
C PHE A 4 -2.54 3.81 -3.68
N CYS A 5 -2.81 2.56 -3.33
CA CYS A 5 -1.97 1.68 -2.54
C CYS A 5 -1.65 0.40 -3.31
N ALA A 6 -0.64 -0.35 -2.87
CA ALA A 6 -0.29 -1.63 -3.49
C ALA A 6 -1.41 -2.68 -3.35
N GLY A 7 -1.29 -3.80 -4.07
CA GLY A 7 -2.34 -4.82 -4.13
C GLY A 7 -2.64 -5.46 -2.77
N ASP A 8 -1.63 -5.55 -1.91
CA ASP A 8 -1.72 -6.08 -0.56
C ASP A 8 -1.96 -5.02 0.54
N GLU A 9 -2.35 -3.81 0.11
CA GLU A 9 -2.60 -2.67 0.98
C GLU A 9 -4.04 -2.14 0.90
N GLU A 10 -4.43 -1.35 1.90
CA GLU A 10 -5.66 -0.59 2.00
C GLU A 10 -5.36 0.83 2.47
N GLU A 11 -6.22 1.76 2.08
CA GLU A 11 -6.12 3.14 2.50
C GLU A 11 -6.76 3.34 3.87
N PHE A 12 -6.06 4.03 4.77
CA PHE A 12 -6.64 4.55 6.00
C PHE A 12 -5.95 5.86 6.41
N GLY A 13 -6.71 6.93 6.63
CA GLY A 13 -6.15 8.21 7.10
C GLY A 13 -5.03 8.75 6.20
N GLU A 14 -5.22 8.70 4.88
CA GLU A 14 -4.27 9.14 3.85
C GLU A 14 -2.96 8.35 3.71
N LEU A 15 -2.85 7.21 4.40
CA LEU A 15 -1.73 6.30 4.30
C LEU A 15 -2.17 4.94 3.77
N CYS A 16 -1.23 4.21 3.18
CA CYS A 16 -1.37 2.84 2.72
C CYS A 16 -0.82 1.90 3.79
N TYR A 17 -1.71 1.05 4.31
CA TYR A 17 -1.40 0.02 5.29
C TYR A 17 -1.61 -1.34 4.67
N LYS A 18 -0.91 -2.35 5.17
CA LYS A 18 -1.25 -3.73 4.84
C LYS A 18 -2.70 -4.03 5.24
N LYS A 19 -3.42 -4.75 4.37
CA LYS A 19 -4.83 -5.08 4.58
C LYS A 19 -5.04 -5.83 5.91
N CYS A 20 -6.04 -5.43 6.68
CA CYS A 20 -6.49 -6.13 7.89
C CYS A 20 -6.86 -7.60 7.61
N SER A 21 -7.44 -7.89 6.44
CA SER A 21 -7.71 -9.27 5.99
C SER A 21 -6.44 -10.12 5.86
N LEU A 22 -5.31 -9.53 5.47
CA LEU A 22 -4.02 -10.22 5.37
C LEU A 22 -3.34 -10.32 6.74
N LEU A 23 -3.36 -9.24 7.53
CA LEU A 23 -2.74 -9.19 8.86
C LEU A 23 -3.38 -10.16 9.86
N THR A 24 -4.67 -10.47 9.68
CA THR A 24 -5.44 -11.29 10.62
C THR A 24 -5.92 -12.62 10.02
N ALA A 25 -5.37 -13.01 8.86
CA ALA A 25 -5.78 -14.22 8.15
C ALA A 25 -7.31 -14.30 7.94
N GLY A 26 -7.93 -13.15 7.65
CA GLY A 26 -9.36 -13.00 7.37
C GLY A 26 -10.27 -12.89 8.60
N VAL A 27 -9.75 -13.05 9.82
CA VAL A 27 -10.59 -13.06 11.04
C VAL A 27 -11.15 -11.67 11.38
N TYR A 28 -10.36 -10.62 11.17
CA TYR A 28 -10.75 -9.23 11.40
C TYR A 28 -10.42 -8.41 10.13
N PRO A 29 -11.25 -8.46 9.08
CA PRO A 29 -10.86 -7.94 7.77
C PRO A 29 -11.04 -6.42 7.61
N TYR A 30 -11.64 -5.72 8.57
CA TYR A 30 -11.96 -4.30 8.44
C TYR A 30 -11.04 -3.42 9.29
N ARG A 31 -10.41 -2.42 8.68
CA ARG A 31 -9.59 -1.46 9.42
C ARG A 31 -10.43 -0.35 10.03
N VAL A 32 -10.19 -0.05 11.30
CA VAL A 32 -10.87 1.03 12.04
C VAL A 32 -9.90 2.06 12.61
N SER A 33 -8.62 1.71 12.76
CA SER A 33 -7.55 2.66 13.10
C SER A 33 -6.20 2.25 12.49
N ALA A 34 -5.14 2.99 12.80
CA ALA A 34 -3.78 2.66 12.38
C ALA A 34 -3.30 1.30 12.95
N TRP A 35 -3.84 0.85 14.07
CA TRP A 35 -3.38 -0.35 14.78
C TRP A 35 -4.48 -1.36 15.11
N GLU A 36 -5.69 -1.14 14.60
CA GLU A 36 -6.87 -1.90 14.98
C GLU A 36 -7.62 -2.42 13.75
N CYS A 37 -7.90 -3.72 13.80
CA CYS A 37 -8.74 -4.43 12.84
C CYS A 37 -9.98 -4.96 13.53
N CYS A 38 -11.09 -5.05 12.82
CA CYS A 38 -12.40 -5.45 13.32
C CYS A 38 -13.03 -6.55 12.46
N LYS A 39 -13.95 -7.32 13.06
CA LYS A 39 -14.78 -8.31 12.35
C LYS A 39 -15.85 -7.71 11.44
N HIS A 40 -16.29 -6.48 11.71
CA HIS A 40 -17.33 -5.79 10.96
C HIS A 40 -16.92 -4.34 10.64
N PRO A 41 -17.52 -3.70 9.62
CA PRO A 41 -17.26 -2.30 9.34
C PRO A 41 -17.94 -1.38 10.36
N GLY A 42 -17.53 -0.11 10.40
CA GLY A 42 -18.14 0.93 11.25
C GLY A 42 -17.53 1.04 12.65
N ALA A 43 -18.34 1.51 13.61
CA ALA A 43 -17.91 1.65 14.99
C ALA A 43 -17.70 0.27 15.62
N CYS A 44 -16.45 -0.11 15.84
CA CYS A 44 -16.08 -1.42 16.39
C CYS A 44 -15.84 -1.32 17.90
N THR A 45 -16.90 -1.48 18.69
CA THR A 45 -16.84 -1.43 20.16
C THR A 45 -16.47 -2.78 20.79
N GLU A 46 -16.71 -3.86 20.07
CA GLU A 46 -16.41 -5.25 20.43
C GLU A 46 -15.86 -5.99 19.19
N ASP A 47 -15.35 -7.21 19.36
CA ASP A 47 -14.81 -8.01 18.25
C ASP A 47 -13.72 -7.30 17.41
N TYR A 48 -12.84 -6.56 18.08
CA TYR A 48 -11.64 -5.98 17.49
C TYR A 48 -10.36 -6.70 17.94
N ARG A 49 -9.30 -6.48 17.19
CA ARG A 49 -7.93 -6.85 17.55
C ARG A 49 -7.03 -5.63 17.42
N ILE A 50 -6.25 -5.37 18.46
CA ILE A 50 -5.23 -4.32 18.46
C ILE A 50 -3.86 -4.97 18.36
N SER A 51 -3.00 -4.45 17.51
CA SER A 51 -1.58 -4.76 17.51
C SER A 51 -0.77 -3.49 17.29
N PHE A 52 -0.51 -2.79 18.40
CA PHE A 52 0.25 -1.56 18.40
C PHE A 52 1.76 -1.83 18.41
N LYS A 53 2.43 -1.39 17.35
CA LYS A 53 3.89 -1.23 17.30
C LYS A 53 4.19 -0.18 16.24
N ILE A 54 5.12 0.73 16.53
CA ILE A 54 5.56 1.72 15.54
C ILE A 54 6.21 0.97 14.38
N CYS A 55 5.66 1.13 13.18
CA CYS A 55 6.07 0.41 11.98
C CYS A 55 6.09 -1.12 12.19
N GLY A 56 5.11 -1.63 12.93
CA GLY A 56 4.95 -3.04 13.28
C GLY A 56 3.51 -3.38 13.65
N GLY A 57 3.24 -4.65 13.94
CA GLY A 57 1.88 -5.09 14.26
C GLY A 57 0.94 -4.80 13.10
N PHE A 58 -0.12 -4.02 13.34
CA PHE A 58 -1.07 -3.60 12.30
C PHE A 58 -0.74 -2.25 11.65
N GLY A 59 0.26 -1.55 12.19
CA GLY A 59 0.77 -0.28 11.65
C GLY A 59 1.94 -0.50 10.69
N VAL A 60 1.73 -1.29 9.64
CA VAL A 60 2.75 -1.63 8.62
C VAL A 60 2.24 -1.44 7.20
N SER A 61 3.15 -1.23 6.25
CA SER A 61 2.88 -1.29 4.81
C SER A 61 2.87 -2.73 4.28
N GLY A 62 2.43 -2.88 3.04
CA GLY A 62 2.40 -4.13 2.30
C GLY A 62 3.80 -4.68 2.00
N ASN A 63 3.88 -5.99 1.82
CA ASN A 63 5.09 -6.67 1.39
C ASN A 63 5.48 -6.31 -0.05
N GLU A 64 4.51 -5.94 -0.91
CA GLU A 64 4.79 -5.58 -2.31
C GLU A 64 5.67 -4.33 -2.44
N VAL A 65 5.61 -3.43 -1.45
CA VAL A 65 6.42 -2.21 -1.34
C VAL A 65 7.62 -2.38 -0.40
N GLY A 66 7.89 -3.60 0.08
CA GLY A 66 9.03 -3.92 0.96
C GLY A 66 8.71 -3.97 2.45
N GLY A 67 7.46 -3.72 2.84
CA GLY A 67 7.04 -3.67 4.25
C GLY A 67 7.60 -2.46 5.00
N GLY A 68 7.48 -2.50 6.33
CA GLY A 68 7.92 -1.40 7.20
C GLY A 68 6.78 -0.44 7.53
N CYS A 69 7.06 0.86 7.55
CA CYS A 69 6.07 1.87 7.92
C CYS A 69 5.03 2.10 6.80
N PRO A 70 3.78 2.42 7.15
CA PRO A 70 2.78 2.91 6.19
C PRO A 70 3.31 4.14 5.44
N HIS A 71 2.97 4.26 4.16
CA HIS A 71 3.41 5.37 3.31
C HIS A 71 2.22 6.15 2.76
N SER A 72 2.48 7.38 2.32
CA SER A 72 1.47 8.22 1.67
C SER A 72 0.98 7.62 0.36
N LYS A 73 -0.26 7.98 -0.01
CA LYS A 73 -0.82 7.73 -1.33
C LYS A 73 0.12 8.29 -2.42
N GLY A 74 0.19 7.61 -3.56
CA GLY A 74 0.90 8.13 -4.73
C GLY A 74 2.42 7.92 -4.73
N ALA A 75 2.96 7.16 -3.77
CA ALA A 75 4.23 6.49 -4.02
C ALA A 75 4.04 5.55 -5.22
N CYS A 76 4.89 5.67 -6.24
CA CYS A 76 4.76 4.81 -7.42
C CYS A 76 4.91 3.35 -7.03
N LEU A 77 4.10 2.48 -7.66
CA LEU A 77 4.19 1.05 -7.44
C LEU A 77 5.61 0.55 -7.74
N LYS A 78 5.95 -0.65 -7.25
CA LYS A 78 7.28 -1.24 -7.48
C LYS A 78 7.64 -1.36 -8.96
N ASN A 79 6.65 -1.59 -9.83
CA ASN A 79 6.81 -1.66 -11.28
C ASN A 79 6.71 -0.29 -11.98
N GLU A 80 6.64 0.78 -11.22
CA GLU A 80 6.49 2.15 -11.70
C GLU A 80 7.68 3.02 -11.25
N GLU A 81 7.81 4.17 -11.92
CA GLU A 81 8.76 5.24 -11.65
C GLU A 81 8.04 6.59 -11.74
N ILE A 82 8.54 7.58 -11.01
CA ILE A 82 7.95 8.91 -10.97
C ILE A 82 8.53 9.80 -12.07
N TRP A 83 7.67 10.51 -12.80
CA TRP A 83 8.05 11.58 -13.71
C TRP A 83 6.98 12.66 -13.69
N GLY A 84 7.36 13.90 -13.42
CA GLY A 84 6.41 15.03 -13.38
C GLY A 84 5.22 14.81 -12.43
N ASN A 85 5.46 14.19 -11.25
CA ASN A 85 4.45 13.81 -10.25
C ASN A 85 3.43 12.76 -10.70
N LEU A 86 3.68 12.07 -11.81
CA LEU A 86 2.88 10.94 -12.27
C LEU A 86 3.71 9.66 -12.21
N CYS A 87 3.04 8.54 -11.98
CA CYS A 87 3.67 7.22 -12.01
C CYS A 87 3.50 6.59 -13.38
N TYR A 88 4.61 6.09 -13.93
CA TYR A 88 4.65 5.38 -15.21
C TYR A 88 5.30 4.02 -15.01
N LYS A 89 4.92 3.01 -15.79
CA LYS A 89 5.67 1.75 -15.80
C LYS A 89 7.14 2.01 -16.11
N ARG A 90 8.04 1.40 -15.36
CA ARG A 90 9.49 1.56 -15.52
C ARG A 90 9.92 1.35 -16.97
N CYS A 91 10.75 2.25 -17.50
CA CYS A 91 11.33 2.13 -18.83
C CYS A 91 12.00 0.77 -19.07
N ALA A 92 12.75 0.28 -18.08
CA ALA A 92 13.37 -1.04 -18.11
C ALA A 92 12.35 -2.18 -18.35
N MET A 93 11.13 -2.06 -17.80
CA MET A 93 10.09 -3.07 -17.98
C MET A 93 9.42 -2.99 -19.35
N ILE A 94 9.10 -1.79 -19.83
CA ILE A 94 8.36 -1.63 -21.09
C ILE A 94 9.25 -1.72 -22.33
N THR A 95 10.56 -1.60 -22.16
CA THR A 95 11.54 -1.72 -23.24
C THR A 95 12.42 -2.97 -23.13
N TYR A 96 12.06 -3.91 -22.26
CA TYR A 96 12.81 -5.16 -22.04
C TYR A 96 14.31 -4.89 -21.78
N GLU A 97 14.59 -3.99 -20.84
CA GLU A 97 15.92 -3.57 -20.41
C GLU A 97 16.75 -2.83 -21.49
N VAL A 98 16.15 -2.44 -22.63
CA VAL A 98 16.86 -1.69 -23.68
C VAL A 98 17.03 -0.21 -23.32
N LEU A 99 15.99 0.41 -22.74
CA LEU A 99 15.99 1.81 -22.30
C LEU A 99 15.63 1.85 -20.81
N THR A 100 16.55 2.31 -19.98
CA THR A 100 16.40 2.28 -18.51
C THR A 100 16.12 3.65 -17.89
N VAL A 101 16.18 4.71 -18.68
CA VAL A 101 16.00 6.09 -18.22
C VAL A 101 14.77 6.69 -18.89
N ARG A 102 13.97 7.44 -18.13
CA ARG A 102 12.81 8.16 -18.65
C ARG A 102 13.18 9.58 -19.05
N ALA A 103 12.88 9.94 -20.29
CA ALA A 103 13.04 11.31 -20.81
C ALA A 103 11.72 12.10 -20.78
N GLY A 104 10.57 11.42 -20.76
CA GLY A 104 9.26 12.06 -20.85
C GLY A 104 8.08 11.14 -20.51
N PRO A 105 6.84 11.64 -20.70
CA PRO A 105 5.64 10.88 -20.38
C PRO A 105 5.42 9.71 -21.35
N ALA A 106 5.89 9.85 -22.60
CA ALA A 106 5.81 8.84 -23.65
C ALA A 106 7.19 8.37 -24.15
N THR A 107 8.27 8.79 -23.48
CA THR A 107 9.65 8.50 -23.90
C THR A 107 10.47 7.93 -22.76
N CYS A 108 10.90 6.70 -23.00
CA CYS A 108 12.18 6.17 -22.58
C CYS A 108 13.18 6.47 -23.71
#